data_AF-A0A6L3MJH2-F1
#
_entry.id   AF-A0A6L3MJH2-F1
#
_cell.length_a   1.000
_cell.length_b   1.000
_cell.length_c   1.000
_cell.angle_alpha   90.00
_cell.angle_beta   90.00
_cell.angle_gamma   90.00
#
_symmetry.space_group_name_H-M   'P 1'
#
loop_
_entity.id
_entity.type
_entity.pdbx_description
1 polymer ?
#
loop_
_entity_poly.entity_id
_entity_poly.type
_entity_poly.pdbx_seq_one_letter_code
_entity_poly.pdbx_strand_id
1 'polypeptide(L)'
;QQLGVATQAWMPVPVKPDDAQWALGLARAAGVPLSTEPPASLDDFAWVVDGLFGIGLARALDGPFAAQAARIAAHARNGGRVLALDVPSGLDSDTGRIVGAGVAVAATHTLTFIGAKPGLYTGDGRDLAGEIHIASLDVAPPAAPAVVLNAPARFAAALPARAFA
;
A
#
# COMPACT_ATOMS: atom_id res chain seq x y z
N GLN A 1 -23.17 -1.51 -0.64
CA GLN A 1 -23.66 -0.39 -1.47
C GLN A 1 -22.74 -0.27 -2.67
N GLN A 2 -23.27 -0.19 -3.90
CA GLN A 2 -22.45 0.12 -5.08
C GLN A 2 -22.43 1.64 -5.27
N LEU A 3 -21.24 2.24 -5.40
CA LEU A 3 -21.06 3.69 -5.48
C LEU A 3 -21.02 4.22 -6.93
N GLY A 4 -21.17 3.35 -7.93
CA GLY A 4 -21.18 3.73 -9.35
C GLY A 4 -19.80 4.02 -9.96
N VAL A 5 -18.71 3.71 -9.25
CA VAL A 5 -17.34 3.88 -9.76
C VAL A 5 -16.99 2.74 -10.71
N ALA A 6 -16.72 3.08 -11.98
CA ALA A 6 -16.24 2.13 -12.97
C ALA A 6 -14.92 1.50 -12.50
N THR A 7 -14.91 0.17 -12.39
CA THR A 7 -13.80 -0.60 -11.83
C THR A 7 -13.50 -1.78 -12.72
N GLN A 8 -12.23 -2.11 -12.92
CA GLN A 8 -11.77 -3.36 -13.52
C GLN A 8 -10.60 -3.91 -12.70
N ALA A 9 -10.38 -5.22 -12.73
CA ALA A 9 -9.30 -5.86 -11.98
C ALA A 9 -8.38 -6.67 -12.90
N TRP A 10 -7.08 -6.44 -12.75
CA TRP A 10 -6.05 -7.30 -13.32
C TRP A 10 -5.75 -8.45 -12.36
N MET A 11 -5.95 -9.68 -12.81
CA MET A 11 -5.84 -10.91 -12.02
C MET A 11 -5.08 -11.98 -12.83
N PRO A 12 -3.74 -11.90 -12.90
CA PRO A 12 -2.93 -12.77 -13.76
C PRO A 12 -2.77 -14.20 -13.21
N VAL A 13 -3.15 -14.43 -11.94
CA VAL A 13 -2.98 -15.71 -11.24
C VAL A 13 -4.26 -16.15 -10.56
N PRO A 14 -4.48 -17.47 -10.40
CA PRO A 14 -5.61 -17.99 -9.64
C PRO A 14 -5.60 -17.52 -8.19
N VAL A 15 -6.77 -17.11 -7.68
CA VAL A 15 -6.96 -16.74 -6.28
C VAL A 15 -7.10 -18.00 -5.44
N LYS A 16 -6.23 -18.14 -4.42
CA LYS A 16 -6.17 -19.34 -3.56
C LYS A 16 -6.85 -19.17 -2.20
N PRO A 17 -6.63 -18.08 -1.44
CA PRO A 17 -7.23 -17.93 -0.11
C PRO A 17 -8.76 -17.84 -0.17
N ASP A 18 -9.45 -18.46 0.78
CA ASP A 18 -10.91 -18.55 0.82
C ASP A 18 -11.59 -17.17 0.87
N ASP A 19 -11.02 -16.26 1.66
CA ASP A 19 -11.48 -14.87 1.79
C ASP A 19 -11.35 -14.09 0.48
N ALA A 20 -10.22 -14.24 -0.21
CA ALA A 20 -9.99 -13.64 -1.51
C ALA A 20 -10.88 -14.27 -2.60
N GLN A 21 -11.17 -15.57 -2.53
CA GLN A 21 -12.12 -16.24 -3.43
C GLN A 21 -13.55 -15.75 -3.19
N TRP A 22 -13.93 -15.54 -1.94
CA TRP A 22 -15.21 -14.93 -1.58
C TRP A 22 -15.33 -13.50 -2.14
N ALA A 23 -14.30 -12.66 -1.96
CA ALA A 23 -14.25 -11.31 -2.51
C ALA A 23 -14.33 -11.31 -4.05
N LEU A 24 -13.65 -12.26 -4.71
CA LEU A 24 -13.75 -12.47 -6.16
C LEU A 24 -15.18 -12.84 -6.60
N GLY A 25 -15.88 -13.67 -5.82
CA GLY A 25 -17.29 -13.99 -6.04
C GLY A 25 -18.18 -12.75 -6.01
N LEU A 26 -17.96 -11.86 -5.03
CA LEU A 26 -18.67 -10.57 -4.95
C LEU A 26 -18.37 -9.66 -6.14
N ALA A 27 -17.10 -9.55 -6.54
CA ALA A 27 -16.72 -8.75 -7.70
C ALA A 27 -17.39 -9.24 -8.99
N ARG A 28 -17.44 -10.56 -9.20
CA ARG A 28 -18.14 -11.18 -10.33
C ARG A 28 -19.65 -10.92 -10.29
N ALA A 29 -20.28 -11.09 -9.13
CA ALA A 29 -21.70 -10.82 -8.95
C ALA A 29 -22.04 -9.33 -9.18
N ALA A 30 -21.09 -8.42 -8.91
CA ALA A 30 -21.21 -7.00 -9.19
C ALA A 30 -20.87 -6.62 -10.64
N GLY A 31 -20.47 -7.57 -11.49
CA GLY A 31 -20.14 -7.32 -12.90
C GLY A 31 -18.80 -6.63 -13.14
N VAL A 32 -17.85 -6.69 -12.19
CA VAL A 32 -16.51 -6.12 -12.35
C VAL A 32 -15.76 -6.89 -13.46
N PRO A 33 -15.27 -6.23 -14.53
CA PRO A 33 -14.43 -6.86 -15.53
C PRO A 33 -13.12 -7.37 -14.95
N LEU A 34 -12.77 -8.62 -15.26
CA LEU A 34 -11.56 -9.29 -14.81
C LEU A 34 -10.70 -9.64 -16.03
N SER A 35 -9.41 -9.29 -16.01
CA SER A 35 -8.46 -9.57 -17.08
C SER A 35 -7.20 -10.25 -16.53
N THR A 36 -6.66 -11.22 -17.27
CA THR A 36 -5.32 -11.78 -16.99
C THR A 36 -4.21 -10.92 -17.57
N GLU A 37 -4.53 -10.11 -18.58
CA GLU A 37 -3.60 -9.17 -19.21
C GLU A 37 -3.68 -7.80 -18.53
N PRO A 38 -2.53 -7.14 -18.27
CA PRO A 38 -2.54 -5.79 -17.72
C PRO A 38 -3.04 -4.80 -18.77
N PRO A 39 -3.64 -3.66 -18.35
CA PRO A 39 -4.05 -2.63 -19.30
C PRO A 39 -2.85 -2.05 -20.05
N ALA A 40 -3.06 -1.64 -21.30
CA ALA A 40 -2.01 -1.08 -22.16
C ALA A 40 -1.44 0.24 -21.61
N SER A 41 -2.28 1.07 -21.01
CA SER A 41 -1.88 2.27 -20.26
C SER A 41 -2.60 2.35 -18.91
N LEU A 42 -2.05 3.12 -17.98
CA LEU A 42 -2.69 3.51 -16.72
C LEU A 42 -3.32 4.90 -16.79
N ASP A 43 -3.13 5.64 -17.89
CA ASP A 43 -3.52 7.06 -17.99
C ASP A 43 -5.04 7.27 -18.01
N ASP A 44 -5.80 6.28 -18.48
CA ASP A 44 -7.27 6.31 -18.51
C ASP A 44 -7.90 6.06 -17.13
N PHE A 45 -7.09 5.77 -16.11
CA PHE A 45 -7.57 5.47 -14.77
C PHE A 45 -7.42 6.67 -13.86
N ALA A 46 -8.53 7.12 -13.28
CA ALA A 46 -8.51 8.14 -12.25
C ALA A 46 -7.79 7.68 -10.96
N TRP A 47 -7.77 6.37 -10.71
CA TRP A 47 -7.09 5.72 -9.60
C TRP A 47 -6.57 4.35 -10.01
N VAL A 48 -5.35 4.03 -9.58
CA VAL A 48 -4.78 2.69 -9.60
C VAL A 48 -4.69 2.17 -8.18
N VAL A 49 -5.30 1.00 -7.92
CA VAL A 49 -5.26 0.36 -6.61
C VAL A 49 -4.22 -0.76 -6.64
N ASP A 50 -3.20 -0.63 -5.81
CA ASP A 50 -2.21 -1.66 -5.56
C ASP A 50 -2.70 -2.59 -4.44
N GLY A 51 -3.11 -3.79 -4.84
CA GLY A 51 -3.44 -4.91 -3.96
C GLY A 51 -2.67 -6.18 -4.35
N LEU A 52 -1.45 -6.03 -4.89
CA LEU A 52 -0.67 -7.18 -5.37
C LEU A 52 -0.10 -7.98 -4.20
N PHE A 53 0.56 -7.32 -3.24
CA PHE A 53 1.20 -7.92 -2.08
C PHE A 53 1.15 -7.00 -0.86
N GLY A 54 0.73 -7.53 0.29
CA GLY A 54 0.81 -6.84 1.59
C GLY A 54 1.99 -7.33 2.44
N ILE A 55 1.79 -7.45 3.76
CA ILE A 55 2.82 -7.84 4.75
C ILE A 55 3.50 -9.21 4.57
N GLY A 56 3.03 -10.06 3.65
CA GLY A 56 3.54 -11.43 3.46
C GLY A 56 4.71 -11.57 2.49
N LEU A 57 5.23 -10.47 1.94
CA LEU A 57 6.24 -10.51 0.88
C LEU A 57 7.65 -10.78 1.45
N ALA A 58 8.15 -11.99 1.27
CA ALA A 58 9.50 -12.39 1.72
C ALA A 58 10.58 -12.35 0.61
N ARG A 59 10.18 -12.10 -0.64
CA ARG A 59 11.08 -12.09 -1.81
C ARG A 59 10.80 -10.89 -2.70
N ALA A 60 11.82 -10.46 -3.44
CA ALA A 60 11.67 -9.41 -4.44
C ALA A 60 10.53 -9.75 -5.42
N LEU A 61 9.80 -8.73 -5.86
CA LEU A 61 8.84 -8.88 -6.94
C LEU A 61 9.57 -9.34 -8.20
N ASP A 62 8.93 -10.23 -8.97
CA ASP A 62 9.47 -10.77 -10.21
C ASP A 62 8.44 -10.73 -11.35
N GLY A 63 8.93 -10.97 -12.56
CA GLY A 63 8.14 -11.11 -13.79
C GLY A 63 7.08 -10.01 -13.97
N PRO A 64 5.81 -10.38 -14.22
CA PRO A 64 4.75 -9.40 -14.50
C PRO A 64 4.46 -8.49 -13.30
N PHE A 65 4.65 -8.95 -12.06
CA PHE A 65 4.40 -8.13 -10.87
C PHE A 65 5.44 -7.02 -10.72
N ALA A 66 6.72 -7.33 -10.91
CA ALA A 66 7.78 -6.33 -10.93
C ALA A 66 7.56 -5.29 -12.05
N ALA A 67 7.16 -5.75 -13.24
CA ALA A 67 6.86 -4.86 -14.36
C ALA A 67 5.69 -3.92 -14.05
N GLN A 68 4.61 -4.42 -13.44
CA GLN A 68 3.49 -3.56 -13.03
C GLN A 68 3.86 -2.62 -11.90
N ALA A 69 4.61 -3.06 -10.88
CA ALA A 69 5.07 -2.17 -9.81
C ALA A 69 5.87 -0.98 -10.36
N ALA A 70 6.76 -1.21 -11.32
CA ALA A 70 7.50 -0.16 -12.00
C ALA A 70 6.60 0.81 -12.79
N ARG A 71 5.58 0.29 -13.51
CA ARG A 71 4.59 1.11 -14.23
C ARG A 71 3.75 1.96 -13.29
N ILE A 72 3.27 1.38 -12.19
CA ILE A 72 2.50 2.09 -11.16
C ILE A 72 3.34 3.20 -10.53
N ALA A 73 4.59 2.91 -10.18
CA ALA A 73 5.51 3.91 -9.62
C ALA A 73 5.78 5.07 -10.62
N ALA A 74 5.91 4.77 -11.92
CA ALA A 74 6.04 5.78 -12.95
C ALA A 74 4.76 6.63 -13.10
N HIS A 75 3.59 6.00 -13.08
CA HIS A 75 2.30 6.68 -13.13
C HIS A 75 2.14 7.66 -11.96
N ALA A 76 2.47 7.26 -10.73
CA ALA A 76 2.44 8.15 -9.56
C ALA A 76 3.37 9.37 -9.71
N ARG A 77 4.60 9.16 -10.19
CA ARG A 77 5.56 10.26 -10.45
C ARG A 77 5.05 11.24 -11.51
N ASN A 78 4.24 10.77 -12.44
CA ASN A 78 3.64 11.59 -13.50
C ASN A 78 2.31 12.25 -13.07
N GLY A 79 1.99 12.27 -11.76
CA GLY A 79 0.79 12.89 -11.21
C GLY A 79 -0.44 11.99 -11.15
N GLY A 80 -0.30 10.73 -11.52
CA GLY A 80 -1.33 9.71 -11.38
C GLY A 80 -1.63 9.36 -9.92
N ARG A 81 -2.84 8.91 -9.63
CA ARG A 81 -3.26 8.57 -8.26
C ARG A 81 -3.14 7.08 -8.01
N VAL A 82 -2.35 6.73 -7.01
CA VAL A 82 -2.10 5.33 -6.60
C VAL A 82 -2.50 5.15 -5.15
N LEU A 83 -3.37 4.17 -4.89
CA LEU A 83 -3.77 3.73 -3.55
C LEU A 83 -3.17 2.34 -3.28
N ALA A 84 -2.23 2.24 -2.35
CA ALA A 84 -1.77 0.95 -1.85
C ALA A 84 -2.67 0.43 -0.73
N LEU A 85 -3.00 -0.86 -0.77
CA LEU A 85 -3.70 -1.56 0.30
C LEU A 85 -2.67 -2.21 1.21
N ASP A 86 -2.79 -1.94 2.51
CA ASP A 86 -1.90 -2.37 3.58
C ASP A 86 -0.51 -1.72 3.58
N VAL A 87 0.30 -1.99 2.55
CA VAL A 87 1.67 -1.51 2.32
C VAL A 87 1.92 -1.48 0.81
N PRO A 88 2.66 -0.50 0.23
CA PRO A 88 3.04 -0.55 -1.18
C PRO A 88 3.75 -1.86 -1.53
N SER A 89 3.25 -2.57 -2.54
CA SER A 89 3.79 -3.86 -2.96
C SER A 89 5.27 -3.76 -3.29
N GLY A 90 6.08 -4.69 -2.76
CA GLY A 90 7.54 -4.67 -2.92
C GLY A 90 8.29 -4.04 -1.75
N LEU A 91 7.58 -3.42 -0.80
CA LEU A 91 8.15 -2.86 0.42
C LEU A 91 8.05 -3.85 1.59
N ASP A 92 9.12 -3.95 2.36
CA ASP A 92 9.13 -4.68 3.63
C ASP A 92 8.38 -3.88 4.70
N SER A 93 7.34 -4.46 5.29
CA SER A 93 6.45 -3.78 6.23
C SER A 93 7.10 -3.41 7.56
N ASP A 94 8.19 -4.06 7.95
CA ASP A 94 8.82 -3.86 9.26
C ASP A 94 10.01 -2.91 9.15
N THR A 95 10.76 -2.99 8.06
CA THR A 95 11.99 -2.21 7.87
C THR A 95 11.80 -1.01 6.96
N GLY A 96 10.81 -1.05 6.06
CA GLY A 96 10.58 -0.03 5.04
C GLY A 96 11.64 -0.05 3.95
N ARG A 97 12.41 -1.14 3.81
CA ARG A 97 13.29 -1.33 2.65
C ARG A 97 12.54 -2.00 1.52
N ILE A 98 12.93 -1.70 0.29
CA ILE A 98 12.51 -2.53 -0.84
C ILE A 98 13.00 -3.97 -0.60
N VAL A 99 12.11 -4.95 -0.77
CA VAL A 99 12.43 -6.37 -0.55
C VAL A 99 13.42 -6.83 -1.63
N GLY A 100 14.62 -7.23 -1.20
CA GLY A 100 15.71 -7.60 -2.11
C GLY A 100 16.22 -6.42 -2.95
N ALA A 101 16.94 -6.70 -4.05
CA ALA A 101 17.39 -5.68 -5.00
C ALA A 101 16.31 -5.37 -6.07
N GLY A 102 15.04 -5.40 -5.67
CA GLY A 102 13.89 -5.35 -6.56
C GLY A 102 13.32 -3.96 -6.80
N VAL A 103 12.02 -3.91 -7.09
CA VAL A 103 11.23 -2.68 -7.25
C VAL A 103 10.03 -2.73 -6.31
N ALA A 104 9.57 -1.56 -5.90
CA ALA A 104 8.34 -1.39 -5.14
C ALA A 104 7.42 -0.37 -5.81
N VAL A 105 6.13 -0.47 -5.50
CA VAL A 105 5.14 0.54 -5.85
C VAL A 105 5.45 1.84 -5.11
N ALA A 106 5.30 2.97 -5.79
CA ALA A 106 5.24 4.30 -5.16
C ALA A 106 3.77 4.73 -5.11
N ALA A 107 3.20 4.76 -3.92
CA ALA A 107 1.82 5.11 -3.69
C ALA A 107 1.67 6.60 -3.40
N THR A 108 0.55 7.19 -3.84
CA THR A 108 0.16 8.53 -3.40
C THR A 108 -0.59 8.50 -2.08
N HIS A 109 -1.28 7.39 -1.81
CA HIS A 109 -2.01 7.12 -0.58
C HIS A 109 -1.81 5.64 -0.22
N THR A 110 -1.72 5.33 1.08
CA THR A 110 -1.72 3.96 1.59
C THR A 110 -2.82 3.81 2.63
N LEU A 111 -3.75 2.87 2.41
CA LEU A 111 -4.73 2.48 3.41
C LEU A 111 -4.22 1.24 4.15
N THR A 112 -3.69 1.42 5.35
CA THR A 112 -3.18 0.34 6.18
C THR A 112 -4.20 -0.15 7.20
N PHE A 113 -4.23 -1.46 7.46
CA PHE A 113 -5.27 -2.09 8.28
C PHE A 113 -4.81 -2.42 9.70
N ILE A 114 -5.71 -2.30 10.68
CA ILE A 114 -5.54 -2.57 12.12
C ILE A 114 -4.57 -1.61 12.82
N GLY A 115 -3.37 -1.42 12.27
CA GLY A 115 -2.35 -0.53 12.79
C GLY A 115 -1.34 -0.11 11.73
N ALA A 116 -0.62 0.97 12.05
CA ALA A 116 0.49 1.46 11.27
C ALA A 116 1.65 0.45 11.26
N LYS A 117 2.17 0.14 10.08
CA LYS A 117 3.37 -0.69 9.90
C LYS A 117 4.61 0.21 9.99
N PRO A 118 5.66 -0.17 10.75
CA PRO A 118 6.86 0.66 10.90
C PRO A 118 7.52 1.01 9.56
N GLY A 119 7.52 0.06 8.62
CA GLY A 119 8.07 0.22 7.28
C GLY A 119 7.42 1.31 6.45
N LEU A 120 6.21 1.76 6.77
CA LEU A 120 5.60 2.93 6.13
C LEU A 120 6.26 4.26 6.52
N TYR A 121 7.04 4.28 7.61
CA TYR A 121 7.64 5.49 8.19
C TYR A 121 9.18 5.45 8.20
N THR A 122 9.79 4.35 7.76
CA THR A 122 11.23 4.11 7.77
C THR A 122 11.74 3.73 6.40
N GLY A 123 13.06 3.82 6.20
CA GLY A 123 13.71 3.42 4.94
C GLY A 123 13.12 4.13 3.72
N ASP A 124 12.98 3.37 2.64
CA ASP A 124 12.35 3.79 1.38
C ASP A 124 10.83 4.01 1.56
N GLY A 125 10.21 3.33 2.52
CA GLY A 125 8.77 3.37 2.72
C GLY A 125 8.22 4.75 3.06
N ARG A 126 9.02 5.59 3.72
CA ARG A 126 8.68 7.01 3.94
C ARG A 126 8.41 7.76 2.63
N ASP A 127 9.15 7.43 1.58
CA ASP A 127 9.03 8.09 0.27
C ASP A 127 8.02 7.39 -0.64
N LEU A 128 7.72 6.11 -0.37
CA LEU A 128 6.85 5.26 -1.20
C LEU A 128 5.42 5.13 -0.69
N ALA A 129 5.13 5.43 0.58
CA ALA A 129 3.81 5.22 1.16
C ALA A 129 2.79 6.34 0.87
N GLY A 130 3.25 7.54 0.50
CA GLY A 130 2.38 8.69 0.31
C GLY A 130 1.63 9.08 1.59
N GLU A 131 0.38 9.53 1.46
CA GLU A 131 -0.48 9.80 2.62
C GLU A 131 -0.99 8.49 3.25
N ILE A 132 -0.72 8.30 4.54
CA ILE A 132 -1.06 7.06 5.25
C ILE A 132 -2.38 7.23 6.00
N HIS A 133 -3.35 6.37 5.69
CA HIS A 133 -4.62 6.24 6.40
C HIS A 133 -4.66 4.91 7.14
N ILE A 134 -5.16 4.91 8.39
CA ILE A 134 -5.28 3.70 9.21
C ILE A 134 -6.76 3.33 9.33
N ALA A 135 -7.14 2.17 8.80
CA ALA A 135 -8.44 1.55 9.06
C ALA A 135 -8.30 0.55 10.21
N SER A 136 -8.89 0.83 11.38
CA SER A 136 -8.78 -0.03 12.55
C SER A 136 -9.49 -1.39 12.41
N LEU A 137 -10.45 -1.51 11.50
CA LEU A 137 -11.31 -2.69 11.35
C LEU A 137 -11.94 -3.13 12.68
N ASP A 138 -12.37 -2.15 13.48
CA ASP A 138 -12.96 -2.35 14.81
C ASP A 138 -12.05 -3.07 15.82
N VAL A 139 -10.75 -3.16 15.52
CA VAL A 139 -9.73 -3.66 16.45
C VAL A 139 -9.21 -2.50 17.27
N ALA A 140 -9.33 -2.61 18.60
CA ALA A 140 -8.77 -1.62 19.52
C ALA A 140 -7.23 -1.68 19.49
N PRO A 141 -6.53 -0.51 19.54
CA PRO A 141 -5.09 -0.50 19.64
C PRO A 141 -4.64 -1.13 20.97
N PRO A 142 -3.43 -1.72 21.04
CA PRO A 142 -2.91 -2.25 22.28
C PRO A 142 -2.77 -1.14 23.33
N ALA A 143 -3.10 -1.45 24.60
CA ALA A 143 -3.00 -0.49 25.70
C ALA A 143 -1.58 0.05 25.91
N ALA A 144 -0.56 -0.77 25.63
CA ALA A 144 0.85 -0.42 25.68
C ALA A 144 1.53 -0.86 24.38
N PRO A 145 1.61 0.01 23.36
CA PRO A 145 2.26 -0.34 22.10
C PRO A 145 3.79 -0.49 22.29
N ALA A 146 4.36 -1.55 21.73
CA ALA A 146 5.81 -1.79 21.77
C ALA A 146 6.61 -0.78 20.94
N VAL A 147 5.98 -0.20 19.92
CA VAL A 147 6.55 0.81 19.03
C VAL A 147 5.55 1.93 18.83
N VAL A 148 6.04 3.16 18.75
CA VAL A 148 5.22 4.36 18.63
C VAL A 148 5.84 5.31 17.63
N LEU A 149 5.00 5.98 16.83
CA LEU A 149 5.49 7.00 15.91
C LEU A 149 6.07 8.18 16.71
N ASN A 150 7.31 8.52 16.40
CA ASN A 150 7.99 9.63 17.07
C ASN A 150 7.42 10.96 16.59
N ALA A 151 7.21 11.88 17.52
CA ALA A 151 6.74 13.23 17.24
C ALA A 151 7.39 14.20 18.24
N PRO A 152 7.65 15.47 17.88
CA PRO A 152 8.25 16.44 18.78
C PRO A 152 7.59 16.51 20.16
N ALA A 153 6.26 16.38 20.23
CA ALA A 153 5.52 16.37 21.49
C ALA A 153 5.99 15.30 22.51
N ARG A 154 6.64 14.21 22.06
CA ARG A 154 7.14 13.14 22.93
C ARG A 154 8.49 13.46 23.59
N PHE A 155 9.29 14.35 23.01
CA PHE A 155 10.63 14.66 23.51
C PHE A 155 10.90 16.16 23.69
N ALA A 156 9.94 17.03 23.35
CA ALA A 156 10.09 18.48 23.46
C ALA A 156 10.47 18.93 24.87
N ALA A 157 9.89 18.33 25.91
CA ALA A 157 10.22 18.63 27.30
C ALA A 157 11.63 18.19 27.72
N ALA A 158 12.23 17.25 26.98
CA ALA A 158 13.59 16.78 27.22
C ALA A 158 14.64 17.53 26.39
N LEU A 159 14.21 18.35 25.42
CA LEU A 159 15.12 19.20 24.65
C LEU A 159 15.42 20.48 25.43
N PRO A 160 16.69 20.90 25.50
CA PRO A 160 17.02 22.18 26.11
C PRO A 160 16.33 23.32 25.36
N ALA A 161 15.86 24.33 26.09
CA ALA A 161 15.42 25.58 25.47
C ALA A 161 16.58 26.14 24.64
N ARG A 162 16.31 26.59 23.41
CA ARG A 162 17.34 27.24 22.60
C ARG A 162 17.80 28.49 23.36
N ALA A 163 19.04 28.48 23.83
CA ALA A 163 19.73 29.70 24.23
C ALA A 163 20.01 30.46 22.94
N PHE A 164 19.20 31.48 22.63
CA PHE A 164 19.39 32.58 21.67
C PHE A 164 18.01 32.97 21.09
N ALA A 165 17.47 34.06 21.64
CA ALA A 165 16.54 34.98 21.00
C ALA A 165 17.25 36.33 20.89
#